data_AF-A0A7S3G3V7-F1
#
_entry.id   AF-A0A7S3G3V7-F1
#
_cell.length_a   1.000
_cell.length_b   1.000
_cell.length_c   1.000
_cell.angle_alpha   90.00
_cell.angle_beta   90.00
_cell.angle_gamma   90.00
#
_symmetry.space_group_name_H-M   'P 1'
#
loop_
_entity.id
_entity.type
_entity.pdbx_description
1 polymer ?
#
loop_
_entity_poly.entity_id
_entity_poly.type
_entity_poly.pdbx_seq_one_letter_code
_entity_poly.pdbx_strand_id
1 'polypeptide(L)'
;WRGVTVIFVLEGNLRSSAWYWDSVLFLRRALFSAVHVFATPGLQQQYFYLLLNVIITVGHALVQPYSATSANVVDQVVLVLLLLINVCNIPVALLTSSSTPVAPFLSYLLTLSSIQSYLSLFGFIFLFFTLLVVYWKRIARGVVATLKILTAVLSKCKGRKAGKERRAS
;
A
#
# COMPACT_ATOMS: atom_id res chain seq x y z
N TRP A 1 8.82 11.94 8.59
CA TRP A 1 9.86 11.17 7.87
C TRP A 1 9.71 9.63 7.92
N ARG A 2 8.72 9.04 8.62
CA ARG A 2 8.48 7.57 8.61
C ARG A 2 7.70 7.05 7.39
N GLY A 3 7.04 7.91 6.61
CA GLY A 3 6.32 7.53 5.39
C GLY A 3 7.21 7.28 4.17
N VAL A 4 8.49 7.64 4.25
CA VAL A 4 9.45 7.54 3.15
C VAL A 4 9.86 6.07 2.92
N THR A 5 9.97 5.27 3.98
CA THR A 5 10.48 3.90 3.91
C THR A 5 9.55 2.94 3.17
N VAL A 6 8.22 3.16 3.18
CA VAL A 6 7.25 2.31 2.47
C VAL A 6 7.25 2.61 0.97
N ILE A 7 7.48 3.86 0.58
CA ILE A 7 7.56 4.27 -0.84
C ILE A 7 8.80 3.62 -1.50
N PHE A 8 9.96 3.66 -0.82
CA PHE A 8 11.18 2.98 -1.26
C PHE A 8 11.08 1.44 -1.31
N VAL A 9 10.08 0.79 -0.70
CA VAL A 9 9.86 -0.66 -0.87
C VAL A 9 9.30 -0.98 -2.25
N LEU A 10 8.50 -0.08 -2.82
CA LEU A 10 7.81 -0.28 -4.10
C LEU A 10 8.66 0.16 -5.29
N GLU A 11 9.55 1.15 -5.12
CA GLU A 11 10.42 1.70 -6.18
C GLU A 11 11.26 0.62 -6.91
N GLY A 12 11.73 -0.41 -6.20
CA GLY A 12 12.51 -1.50 -6.81
C GLY A 12 11.70 -2.52 -7.61
N ASN A 13 10.37 -2.39 -7.64
CA ASN A 13 9.44 -3.35 -8.25
C ASN A 13 8.56 -2.69 -9.32
N LEU A 14 8.93 -1.55 -9.88
CA LEU A 14 8.15 -0.92 -10.95
C LEU A 14 8.58 -1.44 -12.33
N ARG A 15 7.63 -1.65 -13.26
CA ARG A 15 7.94 -2.13 -14.63
C ARG A 15 8.63 -1.08 -15.50
N SER A 16 8.43 0.20 -15.21
CA SER A 16 9.02 1.33 -15.97
C SER A 16 9.75 2.29 -15.04
N SER A 17 10.24 3.41 -15.58
CA SER A 17 10.96 4.45 -14.82
C SER A 17 10.28 4.77 -13.48
N ALA A 18 11.02 4.64 -12.37
CA ALA A 18 10.50 4.90 -11.03
C ALA A 18 9.83 6.27 -10.92
N TRP A 19 10.44 7.29 -11.54
CA TRP A 19 9.95 8.66 -11.61
C TRP A 19 8.54 8.81 -12.19
N TYR A 20 8.19 8.00 -13.20
CA TYR A 20 6.86 8.03 -13.80
C TYR A 20 5.80 7.59 -12.78
N TRP A 21 6.03 6.45 -12.12
CA TRP A 21 5.08 5.91 -11.17
C TRP A 21 4.99 6.70 -9.88
N ASP A 22 6.10 7.28 -9.42
CA ASP A 22 6.09 8.20 -8.29
C ASP A 22 5.25 9.45 -8.60
N SER A 23 5.35 9.96 -9.84
CA SER A 23 4.51 11.07 -10.31
C SER A 23 3.03 10.67 -10.35
N VAL A 24 2.71 9.45 -10.81
CA VAL A 24 1.32 8.93 -10.82
C VAL A 24 0.78 8.77 -9.40
N LEU A 25 1.57 8.23 -8.47
CA LEU A 25 1.17 8.10 -7.06
C LEU A 25 0.98 9.46 -6.39
N PHE A 26 1.87 10.41 -6.68
CA PHE A 26 1.75 11.79 -6.20
C PHE A 26 0.49 12.45 -6.77
N LEU A 27 0.26 12.36 -8.07
CA LEU A 27 -0.93 12.90 -8.74
C LEU A 27 -2.21 12.31 -8.14
N ARG A 28 -2.25 10.98 -7.92
CA ARG A 28 -3.36 10.32 -7.24
C ARG A 28 -3.64 10.95 -5.88
N ARG A 29 -2.61 11.11 -5.04
CA ARG A 29 -2.76 11.74 -3.70
C ARG A 29 -3.23 13.18 -3.81
N ALA A 30 -2.66 13.95 -4.73
CA ALA A 30 -3.05 15.33 -4.99
C ALA A 30 -4.52 15.43 -5.42
N LEU A 31 -5.03 14.53 -6.26
CA LEU A 31 -6.44 14.50 -6.66
C LEU A 31 -7.36 14.19 -5.48
N PHE A 32 -7.04 13.20 -4.64
CA PHE A 32 -7.81 12.93 -3.42
C PHE A 32 -7.79 14.12 -2.45
N SER A 33 -6.64 14.78 -2.28
CA SER A 33 -6.53 16.00 -1.47
C SER A 33 -7.32 17.16 -2.07
N ALA A 34 -7.32 17.31 -3.40
CA ALA A 34 -8.10 18.34 -4.08
C ALA A 34 -9.60 18.12 -3.87
N VAL A 35 -10.09 16.89 -4.02
CA VAL A 35 -11.49 16.56 -3.67
C VAL A 35 -11.76 16.82 -2.20
N HIS A 36 -10.81 16.53 -1.31
CA HIS A 36 -10.98 16.80 0.11
C HIS A 36 -11.18 18.30 0.43
N VAL A 37 -10.37 19.15 -0.20
CA VAL A 37 -10.32 20.59 0.10
C VAL A 37 -11.38 21.38 -0.65
N PHE A 38 -11.66 21.01 -1.91
CA PHE A 38 -12.48 21.83 -2.81
C PHE A 38 -13.89 21.31 -3.02
N ALA A 39 -14.19 20.02 -2.76
CA ALA A 39 -15.54 19.51 -2.90
C ALA A 39 -16.39 19.84 -1.67
N THR A 40 -17.65 20.20 -1.88
CA THR A 40 -18.61 20.43 -0.80
C THR A 40 -18.81 19.15 0.00
N PRO A 41 -18.70 19.20 1.35
CA PRO A 41 -18.85 18.03 2.19
C PRO A 41 -20.23 17.40 2.05
N GLY A 42 -20.29 16.08 2.14
CA GLY A 42 -21.52 15.30 1.95
C GLY A 42 -21.51 14.49 0.66
N LEU A 43 -22.66 14.43 -0.02
CA LEU A 43 -22.85 13.54 -1.17
C LEU A 43 -21.89 13.82 -2.33
N GLN A 44 -21.66 15.10 -2.67
CA GLN A 44 -20.82 15.49 -3.79
C GLN A 44 -19.36 15.04 -3.59
N GLN A 45 -18.80 15.27 -2.41
CA GLN A 45 -17.45 14.81 -2.06
C GLN A 45 -17.32 13.29 -2.14
N GLN A 46 -18.29 12.54 -1.59
CA GLN A 46 -18.26 11.07 -1.64
C GLN A 46 -18.38 10.54 -3.08
N TYR A 47 -19.17 11.20 -3.93
CA TYR A 47 -19.28 10.86 -5.34
C TYR A 47 -17.94 11.03 -6.07
N PHE A 48 -17.24 12.16 -5.83
CA PHE A 48 -15.92 12.36 -6.41
C PHE A 48 -14.88 11.35 -5.90
N TYR A 49 -14.90 10.99 -4.61
CA TYR A 49 -14.04 9.93 -4.10
C TYR A 49 -14.33 8.58 -4.73
N LEU A 50 -15.59 8.23 -4.92
CA LEU A 50 -15.99 7.00 -5.60
C LEU A 50 -15.48 7.00 -7.05
N LEU A 51 -15.73 8.07 -7.80
CA LEU A 51 -15.31 8.19 -9.20
C LEU A 51 -13.78 8.08 -9.35
N LEU A 52 -13.02 8.81 -8.53
CA LEU A 52 -11.56 8.72 -8.53
C LEU A 52 -11.09 7.29 -8.21
N ASN A 53 -11.67 6.64 -7.20
CA ASN A 53 -11.31 5.26 -6.87
C ASN A 53 -11.63 4.29 -8.00
N VAL A 54 -12.76 4.44 -8.71
CA VAL A 54 -13.07 3.63 -9.89
C VAL A 54 -12.01 3.80 -10.97
N ILE A 55 -11.70 5.05 -11.35
CA ILE A 55 -10.71 5.35 -12.39
C ILE A 55 -9.36 4.73 -12.03
N ILE A 56 -8.92 4.90 -10.78
CA ILE A 56 -7.64 4.36 -10.32
C ILE A 56 -7.65 2.84 -10.26
N THR A 57 -8.73 2.23 -9.80
CA THR A 57 -8.86 0.76 -9.71
C THR A 57 -8.82 0.12 -11.09
N VAL A 58 -9.53 0.70 -12.05
CA VAL A 58 -9.54 0.24 -13.46
C VAL A 58 -8.18 0.49 -14.09
N GLY A 59 -7.63 1.70 -13.95
CA GLY A 59 -6.31 2.03 -14.48
C GLY A 59 -5.21 1.12 -13.95
N HIS A 60 -5.24 0.81 -12.65
CA HIS A 60 -4.31 -0.14 -12.04
C HIS A 60 -4.49 -1.56 -12.58
N ALA A 61 -5.73 -2.05 -12.72
CA ALA A 61 -6.02 -3.37 -13.26
C ALA A 61 -5.51 -3.56 -14.70
N LEU A 62 -5.61 -2.49 -15.51
CA LEU A 62 -5.16 -2.49 -16.91
C LEU A 62 -3.64 -2.37 -17.05
N VAL A 63 -3.01 -1.46 -16.29
CA VAL A 63 -1.59 -1.16 -16.49
C VAL A 63 -0.67 -2.07 -15.68
N GLN A 64 -1.10 -2.51 -14.49
CA GLN A 64 -0.32 -3.35 -13.57
C GLN A 64 1.10 -2.80 -13.33
N PRO A 65 1.22 -1.68 -12.58
CA PRO A 65 2.44 -0.89 -12.49
C PRO A 65 3.66 -1.66 -12.00
N TYR A 66 3.46 -2.70 -11.19
CA TYR A 66 4.54 -3.43 -10.57
C TYR A 66 5.03 -4.59 -11.46
N SER A 67 6.33 -4.85 -11.45
CA SER A 67 6.97 -5.99 -12.09
C SER A 67 6.63 -7.29 -11.37
N ALA A 68 6.51 -7.24 -10.05
CA ALA A 68 6.08 -8.36 -9.22
C ALA A 68 4.54 -8.47 -9.21
N THR A 69 4.02 -9.59 -9.72
CA THR A 69 2.57 -9.88 -9.73
C THR A 69 1.94 -9.80 -8.34
N SER A 70 2.65 -10.25 -7.30
CA SER A 70 2.17 -10.17 -5.93
C SER A 70 1.96 -8.74 -5.44
N ALA A 71 2.76 -7.78 -5.89
CA ALA A 71 2.58 -6.37 -5.55
C ALA A 71 1.34 -5.79 -6.26
N ASN A 72 1.12 -6.13 -7.53
CA ASN A 72 -0.10 -5.75 -8.25
C ASN A 72 -1.36 -6.32 -7.57
N VAL A 73 -1.35 -7.58 -7.16
CA VAL A 73 -2.49 -8.20 -6.48
C VAL A 73 -2.78 -7.50 -5.14
N VAL A 74 -1.76 -7.23 -4.34
CA VAL A 74 -1.90 -6.55 -3.04
C VAL A 74 -2.50 -5.15 -3.22
N ASP A 75 -1.96 -4.35 -4.14
CA ASP A 75 -2.46 -2.99 -4.38
C ASP A 75 -3.88 -3.00 -4.98
N GLN A 76 -4.17 -3.95 -5.89
CA GLN A 76 -5.52 -4.14 -6.43
C GLN A 76 -6.54 -4.49 -5.34
N VAL A 77 -6.19 -5.36 -4.39
CA VAL A 77 -7.06 -5.71 -3.26
C VAL A 77 -7.34 -4.48 -2.39
N VAL A 78 -6.31 -3.68 -2.09
CA VAL A 78 -6.47 -2.43 -1.33
C VAL A 78 -7.38 -1.44 -2.05
N LEU A 79 -7.21 -1.30 -3.37
CA LEU A 79 -8.06 -0.45 -4.21
C LEU A 79 -9.52 -0.89 -4.21
N VAL A 80 -9.78 -2.20 -4.34
CA VAL A 80 -11.13 -2.76 -4.26
C VAL A 80 -11.75 -2.56 -2.88
N LEU A 81 -11.00 -2.75 -1.79
CA LEU A 81 -11.50 -2.49 -0.44
C LEU A 81 -11.90 -1.02 -0.25
N LEU A 82 -11.06 -0.09 -0.72
CA LEU A 82 -11.38 1.34 -0.68
C LEU A 82 -12.59 1.69 -1.54
N LEU A 83 -12.78 1.02 -2.68
CA LEU A 83 -13.96 1.17 -3.52
C LEU A 83 -15.23 0.71 -2.77
N LEU A 84 -15.19 -0.46 -2.12
CA LEU A 84 -16.32 -0.98 -1.33
C LEU A 84 -16.67 -0.06 -0.16
N ILE A 85 -15.65 0.47 0.54
CA ILE A 85 -15.87 1.46 1.61
C ILE A 85 -16.57 2.70 1.06
N ASN A 86 -16.14 3.24 -0.09
CA ASN A 86 -16.80 4.38 -0.71
C ASN A 86 -18.25 4.07 -1.12
N VAL A 87 -18.53 2.87 -1.62
CA VAL A 87 -19.90 2.44 -1.94
C VAL A 87 -20.77 2.42 -0.68
N CYS A 88 -20.26 1.92 0.45
CA CYS A 88 -20.98 1.95 1.73
C CYS A 88 -21.23 3.38 2.25
N ASN A 89 -20.35 4.33 1.92
CA ASN A 89 -20.49 5.73 2.34
C ASN A 89 -21.55 6.51 1.55
N ILE A 90 -21.90 6.08 0.33
CA ILE A 90 -22.86 6.82 -0.52
C ILE A 90 -24.26 6.90 0.12
N PRO A 91 -24.89 5.81 0.59
CA PRO A 91 -26.21 5.89 1.22
C PRO A 91 -26.20 6.74 2.49
N VAL A 92 -25.11 6.69 3.26
CA VAL A 92 -24.92 7.52 4.47
C VAL A 92 -24.90 9.00 4.07
N ALA A 93 -24.12 9.36 3.07
CA ALA A 93 -24.02 10.73 2.59
C ALA A 93 -25.31 11.23 1.94
N LEU A 94 -26.06 10.37 1.25
CA LEU A 94 -27.34 10.71 0.63
C LEU A 94 -28.39 11.06 1.71
N LEU A 95 -28.52 10.23 2.74
CA LEU A 95 -29.51 10.41 3.79
C LEU A 95 -29.20 11.62 4.69
N THR A 96 -27.93 11.92 4.91
CA THR A 96 -27.52 13.13 5.66
C THR A 96 -27.66 14.41 4.83
N SER A 97 -27.60 14.33 3.49
CA SER A 97 -27.71 15.49 2.60
C SER A 97 -29.15 15.83 2.19
N SER A 98 -30.09 14.89 2.28
CA SER A 98 -31.44 15.02 1.71
C SER A 98 -32.53 15.47 2.68
N SER A 99 -32.18 15.90 3.90
CA SER A 99 -33.14 16.28 4.96
C SER A 99 -34.16 15.18 5.31
N THR A 100 -33.94 13.96 4.82
CA THR A 100 -34.85 12.83 5.01
C THR A 100 -34.83 12.38 6.46
N PRO A 101 -35.99 12.03 7.05
CA PRO A 101 -36.01 11.45 8.38
C PRO A 101 -35.20 10.16 8.38
N VAL A 102 -34.18 10.11 9.24
CA VAL A 102 -33.21 9.00 9.33
C VAL A 102 -33.80 7.78 10.04
N ALA A 103 -34.80 7.98 10.91
CA ALA A 103 -35.44 6.95 11.72
C ALA A 103 -35.86 5.66 10.95
N PRO A 104 -36.57 5.74 9.80
CA PRO A 104 -36.94 4.55 9.03
C PRO A 104 -35.74 3.77 8.46
N PHE A 105 -34.57 4.40 8.33
CA PHE A 105 -33.37 3.78 7.75
C PHE A 105 -32.30 3.44 8.79
N LEU A 106 -32.59 3.62 10.09
CA LEU A 106 -31.58 3.50 11.15
C LEU A 106 -30.94 2.10 11.18
N SER A 107 -31.74 1.03 11.12
CA SER A 107 -31.24 -0.34 11.09
C SER A 107 -30.32 -0.60 9.90
N TYR A 108 -30.69 -0.09 8.72
CA TYR A 108 -29.89 -0.21 7.51
C TYR A 108 -28.56 0.55 7.61
N LEU A 109 -28.57 1.77 8.14
CA LEU A 109 -27.37 2.57 8.37
C LEU A 109 -26.43 1.92 9.39
N LEU A 110 -26.97 1.32 10.45
CA LEU A 110 -26.17 0.56 11.42
C LEU A 110 -25.52 -0.68 10.80
N THR A 111 -26.22 -1.37 9.89
CA THR A 111 -25.64 -2.47 9.13
C THR A 111 -24.51 -2.00 8.22
N LEU A 112 -24.71 -0.91 7.46
CA LEU A 112 -23.66 -0.33 6.60
C LEU A 112 -22.44 0.12 7.39
N SER A 113 -22.65 0.77 8.54
CA SER A 113 -21.57 1.19 9.44
C SER A 113 -20.77 -0.01 9.98
N SER A 114 -21.48 -1.09 10.33
CA SER A 114 -20.85 -2.35 10.73
C SER A 114 -20.02 -2.95 9.60
N ILE A 115 -20.56 -3.03 8.38
CA ILE A 115 -19.86 -3.54 7.20
C ILE A 115 -18.60 -2.70 6.92
N GLN A 116 -18.72 -1.36 6.93
CA GLN A 116 -17.60 -0.45 6.73
C GLN A 116 -16.51 -0.65 7.79
N SER A 117 -16.91 -0.85 9.05
CA SER A 117 -15.97 -1.12 10.16
C SER A 117 -15.23 -2.43 9.94
N TYR A 118 -15.92 -3.50 9.52
CA TYR A 118 -15.29 -4.78 9.19
C TYR A 118 -14.35 -4.68 7.98
N LEU A 119 -14.74 -3.98 6.92
CA LEU A 119 -13.89 -3.75 5.74
C LEU A 119 -12.64 -2.95 6.11
N SER A 120 -12.77 -1.93 6.96
CA SER A 120 -11.66 -1.11 7.43
C SER A 120 -10.70 -1.93 8.30
N LEU A 121 -11.23 -2.74 9.22
CA LEU A 121 -10.44 -3.64 10.05
C LEU A 121 -9.71 -4.69 9.20
N PHE A 122 -10.40 -5.29 8.23
CA PHE A 122 -9.80 -6.24 7.30
C PHE A 122 -8.66 -5.59 6.50
N GLY A 123 -8.88 -4.39 5.96
CA GLY A 123 -7.86 -3.62 5.26
C GLY A 123 -6.66 -3.30 6.14
N PHE A 124 -6.89 -2.92 7.40
CA PHE A 124 -5.82 -2.67 8.38
C PHE A 124 -5.00 -3.93 8.68
N ILE A 125 -5.66 -5.06 8.95
CA ILE A 125 -5.01 -6.35 9.22
C ILE A 125 -4.17 -6.77 8.01
N PHE A 126 -4.74 -6.68 6.80
CA PHE A 126 -4.07 -7.02 5.56
C PHE A 126 -2.81 -6.16 5.32
N LEU A 127 -2.92 -4.84 5.54
CA LEU A 127 -1.79 -3.92 5.45
C LEU A 127 -0.72 -4.26 6.50
N PHE A 128 -1.12 -4.53 7.74
CA PHE A 128 -0.22 -4.90 8.82
C PHE A 128 0.60 -6.15 8.48
N PHE A 129 -0.07 -7.23 8.03
CA PHE A 129 0.62 -8.45 7.61
C PHE A 129 1.55 -8.22 6.42
N THR A 130 1.11 -7.42 5.44
CA THR A 130 1.94 -7.07 4.28
C THR A 130 3.23 -6.36 4.72
N LEU A 131 3.11 -5.37 5.62
CA LEU A 131 4.26 -4.66 6.17
C LEU A 131 5.18 -5.59 6.98
N LEU A 132 4.61 -6.50 7.77
CA LEU A 132 5.36 -7.49 8.55
C LEU A 132 6.17 -8.41 7.64
N VAL A 133 5.58 -8.94 6.56
CA VAL A 133 6.27 -9.78 5.58
C VAL A 133 7.39 -9.01 4.88
N VAL A 134 7.15 -7.77 4.48
CA VAL A 134 8.16 -6.90 3.85
C VAL A 134 9.32 -6.66 4.82
N TYR A 135 9.02 -6.33 6.07
CA TYR A 135 10.00 -6.08 7.12
C TYR A 135 10.85 -7.33 7.39
N TRP A 136 10.21 -8.49 7.53
CA TRP A 136 10.90 -9.77 7.73
C TRP A 136 11.85 -10.10 6.57
N LYS A 137 11.40 -9.92 5.32
CA LYS A 137 12.24 -10.11 4.14
C LYS A 137 13.46 -9.18 4.11
N ARG A 138 13.36 -7.97 4.67
CA ARG A 138 14.51 -7.05 4.79
C ARG A 138 15.51 -7.55 5.83
N ILE A 139 15.03 -7.97 7.01
CA ILE A 139 15.89 -8.56 8.05
C ILE A 139 16.62 -9.79 7.50
N ALA A 140 15.90 -10.73 6.87
CA ALA A 140 16.48 -11.95 6.32
C ALA A 140 17.58 -11.65 5.29
N ARG A 141 17.35 -10.69 4.37
CA ARG A 141 18.38 -10.26 3.40
C ARG A 141 19.59 -9.61 4.08
N GLY A 142 19.35 -8.80 5.11
CA GLY A 142 20.42 -8.21 5.93
C GLY A 142 21.29 -9.28 6.59
N VAL A 143 20.67 -10.28 7.23
CA VAL A 143 21.37 -11.41 7.87
C VAL A 143 22.20 -12.19 6.85
N VAL A 144 21.62 -12.53 5.69
CA VAL A 144 22.34 -13.25 4.62
C VAL A 144 23.53 -12.44 4.10
N ALA A 145 23.37 -11.13 3.90
CA ALA A 145 24.46 -10.26 3.48
C ALA A 145 25.60 -10.23 4.52
N THR A 146 25.27 -10.09 5.80
CA THR A 146 26.25 -10.12 6.90
C THR A 146 27.00 -11.45 6.96
N LEU A 147 26.30 -12.58 6.80
CA LEU A 147 26.92 -13.91 6.77
C LEU A 147 27.87 -14.08 5.58
N LYS A 148 27.51 -13.58 4.40
CA LYS A 148 28.39 -13.60 3.21
C LYS A 148 29.66 -12.76 3.42
N ILE A 149 29.55 -11.59 4.05
CA ILE A 149 30.70 -10.75 4.37
C ILE A 149 31.60 -11.47 5.40
N LEU A 150 31.02 -12.03 6.45
CA LEU A 150 31.77 -12.73 7.51
C LEU A 150 32.55 -13.92 6.94
N THR A 151 31.91 -14.74 6.11
CA THR A 151 32.55 -15.90 5.46
C THR A 151 33.67 -15.48 4.50
N ALA A 152 33.51 -14.38 3.75
CA ALA A 152 34.55 -13.84 2.87
C ALA A 152 35.76 -13.28 3.66
N VAL A 153 35.52 -12.66 4.83
CA VAL A 153 36.60 -12.18 5.70
C VAL A 153 37.36 -13.36 6.32
N LEU A 154 36.64 -14.37 6.82
CA LEU A 154 37.25 -15.57 7.41
C LEU A 154 38.09 -16.36 6.39
N SER A 155 37.63 -16.50 5.15
CA SER A 155 38.39 -17.17 4.10
C SER A 155 39.68 -16.43 3.74
N LYS A 156 39.64 -15.08 3.63
CA LYS A 156 40.85 -14.25 3.46
C LYS A 156 41.83 -14.39 4.61
N CYS A 157 41.35 -14.42 5.85
CA CYS A 157 42.20 -14.61 7.03
C CYS A 157 42.88 -15.98 7.03
N LYS A 158 42.16 -17.05 6.66
CA LYS A 158 42.71 -18.40 6.57
C LYS A 158 43.78 -18.51 5.47
N GLY A 159 43.54 -17.89 4.31
CA GLY A 159 44.51 -17.83 3.21
C GLY A 159 45.81 -17.09 3.57
N ARG A 160 45.72 -15.99 4.34
CA ARG A 160 46.91 -15.26 4.82
C ARG A 160 47.75 -16.06 5.83
N LYS A 161 47.13 -16.87 6.70
CA LYS A 161 47.87 -17.75 7.62
C LYS A 161 48.63 -18.85 6.87
N ALA A 162 47.96 -19.54 5.95
CA ALA A 162 48.59 -20.60 5.14
C ALA A 162 49.75 -20.07 4.26
N GLY A 163 49.63 -18.84 3.73
CA GLY A 163 50.70 -18.21 2.96
C GLY A 163 51.92 -17.79 3.80
N LYS A 164 51.74 -17.47 5.09
CA LYS A 164 52.84 -17.19 6.01
C LYS A 164 53.61 -18.46 6.39
N GLU A 165 52.92 -19.57 6.64
CA GLU A 165 53.54 -20.86 6.98
C GLU A 165 54.41 -21.40 5.83
N ARG A 166 53.95 -21.30 4.58
CA ARG A 166 54.74 -21.72 3.40
C ARG A 166 55.99 -20.89 3.11
N ARG A 167 56.08 -19.66 3.63
CA ARG A 167 57.29 -18.81 3.48
C ARG A 167 58.29 -19.05 4.61
N ALA A 168 57.89 -19.75 5.66
CA ALA A 168 58.73 -20.07 6.81
C ALA A 168 59.33 -21.49 6.74
N SER A 169 58.85 -22.34 5.82
CA SER A 169 59.47 -23.63 5.45
C SER A 169 60.38 -23.48 4.25
#